data_AF-A0A914RWB4-F1
#
_entry.id   AF-A0A914RWB4-F1
#
_cell.length_a   1.000
_cell.length_b   1.000
_cell.length_c   1.000
_cell.angle_alpha   90.00
_cell.angle_beta   90.00
_cell.angle_gamma   90.00
#
_symmetry.space_group_name_H-M   'P 1'
#
loop_
_entity.id
_entity.type
_entity.pdbx_description
1 polymer ?
#
loop_
_entity_poly.entity_id
_entity_poly.type
_entity_poly.pdbx_seq_one_letter_code
_entity_poly.pdbx_strand_id
1 'polypeptide(L)'
;MFNGRYLRKEAKGHGKIHWCSFDIIFDRRFSRAELPVDEVRSELANAIRTNRICIVVGETGCGKSTQIPQICYEEGLHGDGLIAVTQPRRVAAITLARRVAAEMSTELGETVGYKVRFESVESEKTRIVYGTDGIFLREA
;
A
#
# COMPACT_ATOMS: atom_id res chain seq x y z
N MET A 1 -9.83 -25.68 0.90
CA MET A 1 -9.11 -26.14 -0.30
C MET A 1 -9.86 -25.63 -1.52
N PHE A 2 -9.37 -24.57 -2.16
CA PHE A 2 -9.82 -24.18 -3.50
C PHE A 2 -8.60 -24.23 -4.41
N ASN A 3 -8.67 -25.11 -5.41
CA ASN A 3 -7.64 -25.35 -6.41
C ASN A 3 -8.05 -24.57 -7.67
N GLY A 4 -7.29 -23.53 -8.04
CA GLY A 4 -7.56 -22.74 -9.23
C GLY A 4 -6.26 -22.43 -9.97
N ARG A 5 -5.93 -23.22 -11.00
CA ARG A 5 -4.88 -22.89 -11.98
C ARG A 5 -5.40 -21.79 -12.91
N TYR A 6 -4.70 -20.66 -13.01
CA TYR A 6 -4.94 -19.66 -14.05
C TYR A 6 -3.76 -19.55 -15.03
N LEU A 7 -4.10 -19.56 -16.31
CA LEU A 7 -3.21 -19.67 -17.47
C LEU A 7 -2.56 -18.33 -17.83
N ARG A 8 -1.29 -18.41 -18.25
CA ARG A 8 -0.49 -17.33 -18.85
C ARG A 8 -1.03 -16.99 -20.25
N LYS A 9 -1.29 -15.70 -20.52
CA LYS A 9 -1.38 -15.15 -21.89
C LYS A 9 -0.42 -13.98 -22.02
N GLU A 10 0.50 -14.09 -22.97
CA GLU A 10 1.36 -12.98 -23.42
C GLU A 10 0.60 -12.13 -24.43
N ALA A 11 0.66 -10.81 -24.29
CA ALA A 11 0.30 -9.87 -25.34
C ALA A 11 1.53 -9.02 -25.68
N LYS A 12 2.00 -9.14 -26.94
CA LYS A 12 3.00 -8.22 -27.52
C LYS A 12 2.27 -7.00 -28.08
N GLY A 13 2.66 -5.80 -27.66
CA GLY A 13 2.18 -4.53 -28.19
C GLY A 13 2.72 -3.36 -27.37
N HIS A 14 3.09 -2.26 -28.03
CA HIS A 14 3.97 -1.19 -27.54
C HIS A 14 3.60 -0.55 -26.19
N GLY A 15 4.63 -0.34 -25.36
CA GLY A 15 4.56 0.21 -24.00
C GLY A 15 4.97 -0.84 -22.97
N LYS A 16 6.24 -0.82 -22.50
CA LYS A 16 6.73 -1.78 -21.51
C LYS A 16 6.00 -1.58 -20.18
N ILE A 17 4.94 -2.35 -19.95
CA ILE A 17 4.30 -2.54 -18.64
C ILE A 17 4.87 -3.85 -18.09
N HIS A 18 5.65 -3.76 -17.01
CA HIS A 18 6.24 -4.93 -16.36
C HIS A 18 5.21 -5.52 -15.39
N TRP A 19 4.89 -6.81 -15.57
CA TRP A 19 3.99 -7.56 -14.70
C TRP A 19 4.83 -8.54 -13.86
N CYS A 20 4.79 -8.42 -12.54
CA CYS A 20 5.34 -9.43 -11.62
C CYS A 20 4.18 -10.20 -10.97
N SER A 21 4.26 -11.53 -10.92
CA SER A 21 3.23 -12.41 -10.36
C SER A 21 3.87 -13.32 -9.33
N PHE A 22 3.29 -13.40 -8.13
CA PHE A 22 3.70 -14.28 -7.03
C PHE A 22 2.48 -14.97 -6.41
N ASP A 23 2.63 -16.25 -6.06
CA ASP A 23 1.63 -17.05 -5.32
C ASP A 23 2.00 -17.09 -3.84
N ILE A 24 1.04 -16.82 -2.93
CA ILE A 24 1.28 -16.89 -1.47
C ILE A 24 0.08 -17.55 -0.76
N ILE A 25 0.36 -18.50 0.16
CA ILE A 25 -0.60 -19.32 0.91
C ILE A 25 -0.84 -18.73 2.32
N PHE A 26 -2.05 -18.91 2.89
CA PHE A 26 -2.64 -18.12 3.99
C PHE A 26 -2.73 -18.82 5.37
N ASP A 27 -2.43 -18.08 6.47
CA ASP A 27 -2.85 -18.35 7.86
C ASP A 27 -3.14 -17.03 8.64
N ARG A 28 -3.87 -17.07 9.76
CA ARG A 28 -4.72 -16.00 10.33
C ARG A 28 -4.21 -15.33 11.62
N ARG A 29 -2.91 -15.37 11.92
CA ARG A 29 -2.29 -14.68 13.07
C ARG A 29 -0.92 -14.15 12.68
N PHE A 30 -0.88 -13.04 11.97
CA PHE A 30 0.39 -12.54 11.45
C PHE A 30 0.80 -11.23 12.11
N SER A 31 1.93 -11.30 12.81
CA SER A 31 2.81 -10.16 13.09
C SER A 31 3.31 -9.56 11.77
N ARG A 32 3.85 -8.34 11.80
CA ARG A 32 4.28 -7.63 10.58
C ARG A 32 5.20 -8.46 9.67
N ALA A 33 6.10 -9.22 10.28
CA ALA A 33 7.12 -10.07 9.64
C ALA A 33 6.56 -11.36 9.00
N GLU A 34 5.25 -11.53 9.06
CA GLU A 34 4.58 -12.80 8.84
C GLU A 34 3.54 -12.66 7.71
N LEU A 35 3.43 -11.45 7.14
CA LEU A 35 2.56 -11.17 6.01
C LEU A 35 3.27 -11.50 4.67
N PRO A 36 2.54 -12.07 3.71
CA PRO A 36 2.99 -12.35 2.34
C PRO A 36 3.81 -11.24 1.66
N VAL A 37 3.42 -9.98 1.89
CA VAL A 37 4.09 -8.82 1.27
C VAL A 37 5.50 -8.59 1.83
N ASP A 38 5.80 -9.02 3.05
CA ASP A 38 7.11 -8.81 3.66
C ASP A 38 8.17 -9.77 3.07
N GLU A 39 7.79 -10.99 2.69
CA GLU A 39 8.69 -11.94 2.01
C GLU A 39 9.24 -11.40 0.68
N VAL A 40 8.45 -10.59 -0.01
CA VAL A 40 8.80 -9.96 -1.29
C VAL A 40 9.19 -8.48 -1.16
N ARG A 41 9.44 -8.00 0.07
CA ARG A 41 9.72 -6.59 0.37
C ARG A 41 10.80 -5.99 -0.52
N SER A 42 11.97 -6.63 -0.61
CA SER A 42 13.11 -6.09 -1.36
C SER A 42 12.82 -6.04 -2.87
N GLU A 43 12.15 -7.06 -3.40
CA GLU A 43 11.75 -7.09 -4.80
C GLU A 43 10.72 -6.00 -5.09
N LEU A 44 9.70 -5.86 -4.24
CA LEU A 44 8.68 -4.83 -4.35
C LEU A 44 9.29 -3.42 -4.30
N ALA A 45 10.18 -3.16 -3.34
CA ALA A 45 10.85 -1.88 -3.21
C ALA A 45 11.69 -1.55 -4.46
N ASN A 46 12.41 -2.54 -4.99
CA ASN A 46 13.16 -2.37 -6.23
C ASN A 46 12.25 -2.14 -7.44
N ALA A 47 11.14 -2.86 -7.54
CA ALA A 47 10.16 -2.68 -8.60
C ALA A 47 9.54 -1.28 -8.58
N ILE A 48 9.17 -0.77 -7.41
CA ILE A 48 8.64 0.60 -7.24
C ILE A 48 9.73 1.63 -7.57
N ARG A 49 10.97 1.41 -7.11
CA ARG A 49 12.09 2.34 -7.35
C ARG A 49 12.45 2.48 -8.83
N THR A 50 12.37 1.40 -9.59
CA THR A 50 12.79 1.36 -11.00
C THR A 50 11.67 1.65 -11.99
N ASN A 51 10.40 1.65 -11.55
CA ASN A 51 9.25 1.85 -12.42
C ASN A 51 8.38 3.01 -11.94
N ARG A 52 8.04 3.92 -12.86
CA ARG A 52 7.10 5.02 -12.57
C ARG A 52 5.70 4.54 -12.16
N ILE A 53 5.29 3.38 -12.68
CA ILE A 53 3.99 2.76 -12.39
C ILE A 53 4.25 1.28 -12.11
N CYS A 54 3.74 0.80 -10.97
CA CYS A 54 3.80 -0.60 -10.56
C CYS A 54 2.38 -1.10 -10.26
N ILE A 55 2.01 -2.24 -10.85
CA ILE A 55 0.74 -2.90 -10.57
C ILE A 55 1.03 -4.06 -9.62
N VAL A 56 0.53 -3.95 -8.39
CA VAL A 56 0.69 -4.99 -7.37
C VAL A 56 -0.61 -5.76 -7.21
N VAL A 57 -0.56 -7.06 -7.48
CA VAL A 57 -1.71 -7.96 -7.35
C VAL A 57 -1.47 -8.91 -6.18
N GLY A 58 -2.51 -9.15 -5.38
CA GLY A 58 -2.49 -10.12 -4.31
C GLY A 58 -3.88 -10.25 -3.69
N GLU A 59 -4.14 -11.34 -2.97
CA GLU A 59 -5.45 -11.59 -2.37
C GLU A 59 -5.82 -10.60 -1.26
N THR A 60 -7.11 -10.47 -0.94
CA THR A 60 -7.53 -9.67 0.22
C THR A 60 -6.93 -10.25 1.49
N GLY A 61 -6.37 -9.39 2.35
CA GLY A 61 -5.72 -9.83 3.58
C GLY A 61 -4.22 -10.08 3.48
N CYS A 62 -3.62 -10.05 2.28
CA CYS A 62 -2.17 -10.23 2.11
C CYS A 62 -1.32 -9.03 2.59
N GLY A 63 -1.96 -7.94 3.07
CA GLY A 63 -1.26 -6.79 3.63
C GLY A 63 -0.98 -5.64 2.67
N LYS A 64 -1.52 -5.62 1.43
CA LYS A 64 -1.26 -4.53 0.45
C LYS A 64 -1.46 -3.13 1.02
N SER A 65 -2.66 -2.86 1.54
CA SER A 65 -3.05 -1.54 2.03
C SER A 65 -2.46 -1.19 3.39
N THR A 66 -1.73 -2.10 4.04
CA THR A 66 -1.05 -1.82 5.31
C THR A 66 0.47 -1.78 5.14
N GLN A 67 1.07 -2.79 4.50
CA GLN A 67 2.52 -2.96 4.42
C GLN A 67 3.19 -2.19 3.28
N ILE A 68 2.58 -2.10 2.09
CA ILE A 68 3.21 -1.41 0.95
C ILE A 68 3.52 0.07 1.27
N PRO A 69 2.60 0.84 1.89
CA PRO A 69 2.90 2.22 2.26
C PRO A 69 4.05 2.33 3.27
N GLN A 70 4.15 1.37 4.21
CA GLN A 70 5.23 1.34 5.19
C GLN A 70 6.58 0.99 4.54
N ILE A 71 6.59 0.03 3.60
CA ILE A 71 7.78 -0.31 2.81
C ILE A 71 8.23 0.92 2.03
N CYS A 72 7.31 1.61 1.34
CA CYS A 72 7.64 2.84 0.62
C CYS A 72 8.23 3.93 1.53
N TYR A 73 7.74 4.03 2.76
CA TYR A 73 8.25 4.97 3.75
C TYR A 73 9.67 4.60 4.21
N GLU A 74 9.87 3.36 4.66
CA GLU A 74 11.14 2.88 5.21
C GLU A 74 12.26 2.83 4.15
N GLU A 75 11.91 2.55 2.90
CA GLU A 75 12.83 2.50 1.76
C GLU A 75 13.11 3.89 1.14
N GLY A 76 12.52 4.95 1.70
CA GLY A 76 12.70 6.33 1.24
C GLY A 76 12.13 6.59 -0.15
N LEU A 77 11.15 5.80 -0.61
CA LEU A 77 10.59 5.88 -1.97
C LEU A 77 9.70 7.12 -2.18
N HIS A 78 9.35 7.82 -1.10
CA HIS A 78 8.54 9.04 -1.15
C HIS A 78 9.35 10.30 -1.46
N GLY A 79 10.69 10.26 -1.38
CA GLY A 79 11.54 11.44 -1.53
C GLY A 79 11.11 12.56 -0.57
N ASP A 80 10.92 13.77 -1.09
CA ASP A 80 10.41 14.90 -0.31
C ASP A 80 8.87 14.97 -0.24
N GLY A 81 8.17 14.04 -0.90
CA GLY A 81 6.72 14.00 -1.01
C GLY A 81 6.00 13.14 0.05
N LEU A 82 4.69 13.02 -0.15
CA LEU A 82 3.80 12.18 0.67
C LEU A 82 3.46 10.86 -0.05
N ILE A 83 3.27 9.81 0.74
CA ILE A 83 2.69 8.53 0.31
C ILE A 83 1.17 8.64 0.49
N ALA A 84 0.47 8.91 -0.59
CA ALA A 84 -0.99 8.97 -0.61
C ALA A 84 -1.58 7.57 -0.88
N VAL A 85 -2.41 7.09 0.05
CA VAL A 85 -3.12 5.81 -0.08
C VAL A 85 -4.61 6.09 -0.18
N THR A 86 -5.19 5.85 -1.35
CA THR A 86 -6.62 6.09 -1.53
C THR A 86 -7.46 4.87 -1.12
N GLN A 87 -8.64 5.14 -0.57
CA GLN A 87 -9.63 4.15 -0.19
C GLN A 87 -11.02 4.62 -0.61
N PRO A 88 -11.85 3.75 -1.22
CA PRO A 88 -13.18 4.16 -1.68
C PRO A 88 -14.15 4.48 -0.53
N ARG A 89 -13.82 4.08 0.71
CA ARG A 89 -14.69 4.23 1.89
C ARG A 89 -13.96 4.97 3.00
N ARG A 90 -14.63 5.98 3.57
CA ARG A 90 -14.12 6.77 4.73
C ARG A 90 -13.71 5.88 5.91
N VAL A 91 -14.53 4.90 6.26
CA VAL A 91 -14.23 3.98 7.38
C VAL A 91 -12.93 3.20 7.10
N ALA A 92 -12.70 2.76 5.86
CA ALA A 92 -11.47 2.05 5.51
C ALA A 92 -10.22 2.94 5.65
N ALA A 93 -10.28 4.19 5.17
CA ALA A 93 -9.17 5.14 5.31
C ALA A 93 -8.80 5.39 6.79
N ILE A 94 -9.80 5.67 7.64
CA ILE A 94 -9.59 5.95 9.07
C ILE A 94 -9.04 4.72 9.79
N THR A 95 -9.65 3.54 9.58
CA THR A 95 -9.22 2.31 10.25
C THR A 95 -7.82 1.88 9.83
N LEU A 96 -7.48 2.01 8.54
CA LEU A 96 -6.14 1.69 8.06
C LEU A 96 -5.08 2.66 8.61
N ALA A 97 -5.35 3.96 8.62
CA ALA A 97 -4.41 4.93 9.21
C ALA A 97 -4.14 4.65 10.68
N ARG A 98 -5.18 4.39 11.48
CA ARG A 98 -5.03 4.01 12.89
C ARG A 98 -4.23 2.72 13.07
N ARG A 99 -4.53 1.71 12.25
CA ARG A 99 -3.81 0.44 12.28
C ARG A 99 -2.34 0.62 11.95
N VAL A 100 -2.02 1.33 10.86
CA VAL A 100 -0.64 1.53 10.42
C VAL A 100 0.13 2.43 11.37
N ALA A 101 -0.50 3.45 11.95
CA ALA A 101 0.11 4.25 13.02
C ALA A 101 0.52 3.37 14.21
N ALA A 102 -0.38 2.47 14.65
CA ALA A 102 -0.07 1.52 15.71
C ALA A 102 1.04 0.51 15.31
N GLU A 103 1.02 -0.04 14.10
CA GLU A 103 2.06 -0.94 13.59
C GLU A 103 3.44 -0.26 13.54
N MET A 104 3.49 1.05 13.21
CA MET A 104 4.71 1.85 13.18
C MET A 104 5.08 2.50 14.52
N SER A 105 4.35 2.19 15.60
CA SER A 105 4.56 2.77 16.93
C SER A 105 4.62 4.31 16.93
N THR A 106 3.75 4.94 16.13
CA THR A 106 3.65 6.40 16.00
C THR A 106 2.24 6.86 16.36
N GLU A 107 2.12 8.09 16.85
CA GLU A 107 0.80 8.68 17.09
C GLU A 107 0.11 8.99 15.75
N LEU A 108 -1.21 8.81 15.71
CA LEU A 108 -1.99 9.17 14.54
C LEU A 108 -1.95 10.68 14.33
N GLY A 109 -1.52 11.11 13.15
CA GLY A 109 -1.28 12.51 12.81
C GLY A 109 0.20 12.91 12.86
N GLU A 110 1.07 12.08 13.42
CA GLU A 110 2.53 12.24 13.32
C GLU A 110 3.00 11.66 11.98
N THR A 111 3.64 10.48 11.94
CA THR A 111 4.15 9.91 10.68
C THR A 111 3.03 9.44 9.75
N VAL A 112 1.93 8.96 10.32
CA VAL A 112 0.78 8.37 9.61
C VAL A 112 -0.48 9.15 9.94
N GLY A 113 -1.23 9.57 8.93
CA GLY A 113 -2.46 10.34 9.07
C GLY A 113 -3.58 9.88 8.13
N TYR A 114 -4.73 10.56 8.22
CA TYR A 114 -5.80 10.39 7.25
C TYR A 114 -6.49 11.70 6.88
N LYS A 115 -7.08 11.71 5.69
CA LYS A 115 -7.85 12.84 5.16
C LYS A 115 -9.11 12.37 4.46
N VAL A 116 -10.26 12.71 5.03
CA VAL A 116 -11.58 12.35 4.51
C VAL A 116 -12.46 13.60 4.48
N ARG A 117 -13.64 13.51 3.86
CA ARG A 117 -14.53 14.68 3.78
C ARG A 117 -14.93 15.12 5.20
N PHE A 118 -14.68 16.40 5.48
CA PHE A 118 -14.98 17.09 6.76
C PHE A 118 -14.14 16.64 7.96
N GLU A 119 -13.09 15.85 7.77
CA GLU A 119 -12.24 15.38 8.87
C GLU A 119 -10.84 15.03 8.38
N SER A 120 -9.82 15.54 9.06
CA SER A 120 -8.41 15.27 8.76
C SER A 120 -7.61 15.16 10.06
N VAL A 121 -6.70 14.20 10.11
CA VAL A 121 -5.70 14.04 11.19
C VAL A 121 -4.36 13.83 10.52
N GLU A 122 -3.60 14.91 10.38
CA GLU A 122 -2.28 14.99 9.76
C GLU A 122 -1.52 16.21 10.32
N SER A 123 -0.19 16.20 10.18
CA SER A 123 0.71 17.30 10.55
C SER A 123 1.82 17.46 9.50
N GLU A 124 2.68 18.46 9.66
CA GLU A 124 3.86 18.65 8.80
C GLU A 124 4.83 17.46 8.82
N LYS A 125 4.77 16.61 9.86
CA LYS A 125 5.57 15.39 9.98
C LYS A 125 4.94 14.20 9.25
N THR A 126 3.68 14.31 8.83
CA THR A 126 3.00 13.21 8.15
C THR A 126 3.67 12.91 6.83
N ARG A 127 3.87 11.61 6.58
CA ARG A 127 4.48 11.09 5.35
C ARG A 127 3.61 10.01 4.70
N ILE A 128 2.74 9.34 5.45
CA ILE A 128 1.74 8.42 4.91
C ILE A 128 0.34 8.97 5.21
N VAL A 129 -0.44 9.23 4.17
CA VAL A 129 -1.82 9.75 4.30
C VAL A 129 -2.80 8.77 3.67
N TYR A 130 -3.73 8.27 4.47
CA TYR A 130 -4.89 7.52 3.96
C TYR A 130 -6.05 8.46 3.68
N GLY A 131 -6.57 8.46 2.46
CA GLY A 131 -7.69 9.34 2.12
C GLY A 131 -8.72 8.70 1.23
N THR A 132 -9.84 9.39 1.03
CA THR A 132 -10.80 8.97 0.01
C THR A 132 -10.42 9.52 -1.36
N ASP A 133 -10.81 8.82 -2.42
CA ASP A 133 -10.46 9.21 -3.80
C ASP A 133 -10.83 10.68 -4.09
N GLY A 134 -12.02 11.10 -3.63
CA GLY A 134 -12.50 12.47 -3.80
C GLY A 134 -11.72 13.54 -3.03
N ILE A 135 -10.89 13.19 -2.05
CA ILE A 135 -10.02 14.16 -1.36
C ILE A 135 -8.84 14.51 -2.25
N PHE A 136 -8.10 13.51 -2.72
CA PHE A 136 -6.91 13.75 -3.54
C PHE A 136 -7.23 14.34 -4.92
N LEU A 137 -8.42 14.02 -5.48
CA LEU A 137 -8.87 14.65 -6.73
C LEU A 137 -9.14 16.16 -6.61
N ARG A 138 -9.33 16.70 -5.40
CA ARG A 138 -9.54 18.15 -5.18
C ARG A 138 -8.25 18.91 -4.89
N GLU A 139 -7.18 18.20 -4.60
CA GLU A 139 -5.86 18.78 -4.28
C GLU A 139 -4.91 18.76 -5.49
N ALA A 140 -5.31 18.09 -6.58
CA ALA A 140 -4.57 17.96 -7.83
C ALA A 140 -4.76 19.16 -8.77
#